data_AF-A0A353F098-F1
#
_entry.id   AF-A0A353F098-F1
#
_cell.length_a   1.000
_cell.length_b   1.000
_cell.length_c   1.000
_cell.angle_alpha   90.00
_cell.angle_beta   90.00
_cell.angle_gamma   90.00
#
_symmetry.space_group_name_H-M   'P 1'
#
loop_
_entity.id
_entity.type
_entity.pdbx_description
1 polymer ?
#
loop_
_entity_poly.entity_id
_entity_poly.type
_entity_poly.pdbx_seq_one_letter_code
_entity_poly.pdbx_strand_id
1 'polypeptide(L)'
;MKPKQNRPDGPADGLTVRRAGILALTVTGLLAILLIRILILQTVEYDRYQQKVIDQITTQTEVAANRGGIYDRNGVALATNITTYRIFISPSSISDAQAEMKRNGENIDLGGMIADGLSELLEVSRDFVLQEVAKTRYLDRTVKRNVSEETADTVRAFIKEKGLQRMVYLQPTSTRYYPRSTLASHVIGFTGSDGTGLYGLENYYNQLLAGTNGRIITARDARGNEMPYEYEEYI
;
A
#
# COMPACT_ATOMS: atom_id res chain seq x y z
N MET A 1 0.97 -57.48 -51.19
CA MET A 1 0.35 -56.22 -50.73
C MET A 1 -1.06 -56.13 -51.30
N LYS A 2 -2.11 -56.36 -50.49
CA LYS A 2 -3.51 -56.10 -50.89
C LYS A 2 -3.92 -54.73 -50.34
N PRO A 3 -4.57 -53.86 -51.12
CA PRO A 3 -4.96 -52.52 -50.67
C PRO A 3 -6.07 -52.62 -49.61
N LYS A 4 -5.98 -51.76 -48.59
CA LYS A 4 -7.00 -51.57 -47.55
C LYS A 4 -8.21 -50.90 -48.21
N GLN A 5 -9.31 -51.63 -48.32
CA GLN A 5 -10.57 -51.13 -48.86
C GLN A 5 -11.20 -50.19 -47.82
N ASN A 6 -11.28 -48.89 -48.14
CA ASN A 6 -12.01 -47.91 -47.34
C ASN A 6 -13.50 -48.31 -47.32
N ARG A 7 -14.05 -48.55 -46.13
CA ARG A 7 -15.49 -48.74 -45.95
C ARG A 7 -16.16 -47.38 -46.14
N PRO A 8 -17.21 -47.26 -46.95
CA PRO A 8 -17.98 -46.02 -47.05
C PRO A 8 -18.74 -45.81 -45.73
N ASP A 9 -18.63 -44.60 -45.16
CA ASP A 9 -19.49 -44.18 -44.06
C ASP A 9 -20.95 -44.24 -44.54
N GLY A 10 -21.70 -45.22 -44.03
CA GLY A 10 -23.11 -45.41 -44.37
C GLY A 10 -23.93 -44.17 -43.99
N PRO A 11 -25.06 -43.90 -44.68
CA PRO A 11 -25.88 -42.71 -44.42
C PRO A 11 -26.31 -42.72 -42.94
N ALA A 12 -26.06 -41.61 -42.25
CA ALA A 12 -26.41 -41.46 -40.85
C ALA A 12 -27.87 -41.87 -40.62
N ASP A 13 -28.09 -42.86 -39.75
CA ASP A 13 -29.41 -43.39 -39.41
C ASP A 13 -30.33 -42.23 -39.02
N GLY A 14 -31.51 -42.09 -39.64
CA GLY A 14 -32.40 -40.93 -39.47
C GLY A 14 -32.82 -40.70 -38.01
N LEU A 15 -32.75 -41.74 -37.17
CA LEU A 15 -32.94 -41.65 -35.74
C LEU A 15 -31.77 -40.95 -35.02
N THR A 16 -30.53 -41.16 -35.47
CA THR A 16 -29.33 -40.48 -34.95
C THR A 16 -29.31 -39.01 -35.33
N VAL A 17 -29.74 -38.66 -36.55
CA VAL A 17 -29.84 -37.26 -37.02
C VAL A 17 -30.92 -36.49 -36.24
N ARG A 18 -32.08 -37.11 -35.97
CA ARG A 18 -33.15 -36.51 -35.14
C ARG A 18 -32.73 -36.33 -33.69
N ARG A 19 -32.07 -37.33 -33.09
CA ARG A 19 -31.54 -37.23 -31.72
C ARG A 19 -30.46 -36.15 -31.60
N ALA A 20 -29.57 -36.05 -32.59
CA ALA A 20 -28.56 -35.00 -32.66
C ALA A 20 -29.20 -33.60 -32.81
N GLY A 21 -30.26 -33.47 -33.61
CA GLY A 21 -31.00 -32.21 -33.76
C GLY A 21 -31.71 -31.77 -32.47
N ILE A 22 -32.32 -32.69 -31.73
CA ILE A 22 -32.95 -32.39 -30.42
C ILE A 22 -31.88 -31.96 -29.41
N LEU A 23 -30.75 -32.67 -29.36
CA LEU A 23 -29.62 -32.31 -28.48
C LEU A 23 -29.03 -30.94 -28.85
N ALA A 24 -28.88 -30.65 -30.14
CA ALA A 24 -28.40 -29.34 -30.59
C ALA A 24 -29.37 -28.23 -30.18
N LEU A 25 -30.69 -28.44 -30.36
CA LEU A 25 -31.71 -27.47 -29.96
C LEU A 25 -31.71 -27.22 -28.45
N THR A 26 -31.58 -28.27 -27.63
CA THR A 26 -31.52 -28.11 -26.16
C THR A 26 -30.26 -27.37 -25.73
N VAL A 27 -29.10 -27.69 -26.32
CA VAL A 27 -27.84 -26.98 -26.05
C VAL A 27 -27.93 -25.51 -26.48
N THR A 28 -28.48 -25.22 -27.67
CA THR A 28 -28.69 -23.84 -28.14
C THR A 28 -29.68 -23.08 -27.25
N GLY A 29 -30.76 -23.73 -26.79
CA GLY A 29 -31.70 -23.13 -25.85
C GLY A 29 -31.06 -22.78 -24.51
N LEU A 30 -30.23 -23.67 -23.95
CA LEU A 30 -29.47 -23.40 -22.72
C LEU A 30 -28.47 -22.25 -22.89
N LEU A 31 -27.77 -22.20 -24.04
CA LEU A 31 -26.88 -21.09 -24.37
C LEU A 31 -27.63 -19.76 -24.48
N ALA A 32 -28.82 -19.75 -25.08
CA ALA A 32 -29.64 -18.55 -25.17
C ALA A 32 -30.08 -18.05 -23.78
N ILE A 33 -30.46 -18.95 -22.87
CA ILE A 33 -30.81 -18.60 -21.48
C ILE A 33 -29.60 -17.98 -20.75
N LEU A 34 -28.39 -18.54 -20.93
CA LEU A 34 -27.16 -17.98 -20.38
C LEU A 34 -26.86 -16.58 -20.93
N LEU A 35 -27.02 -16.38 -22.24
CA LEU A 35 -26.82 -15.07 -22.88
C LEU A 35 -27.80 -14.02 -22.35
N ILE A 36 -29.08 -14.38 -22.23
CA ILE A 36 -30.10 -13.50 -21.64
C ILE A 36 -29.73 -13.16 -20.20
N ARG A 37 -29.28 -14.14 -19.41
CA ARG A 37 -28.85 -13.90 -18.02
C ARG A 37 -27.66 -12.94 -17.93
N ILE A 38 -26.66 -13.10 -18.80
CA ILE A 38 -25.50 -12.19 -18.88
C ILE A 38 -25.98 -10.79 -19.25
N LEU A 39 -26.89 -10.67 -20.21
CA LEU A 39 -27.40 -9.37 -20.66
C LEU A 39 -28.19 -8.66 -19.55
N ILE A 40 -28.99 -9.38 -18.76
CA ILE A 40 -29.68 -8.85 -17.56
C ILE A 40 -28.65 -8.38 -16.53
N LEU A 41 -27.62 -9.19 -16.24
CA LEU A 41 -26.56 -8.82 -15.29
C LEU A 41 -25.81 -7.57 -15.73
N GLN A 42 -25.53 -7.42 -17.02
CA GLN A 42 -24.79 -6.30 -17.59
C GLN A 42 -25.61 -5.02 -17.78
N THR A 43 -26.95 -5.09 -17.82
CA THR A 43 -27.81 -3.92 -18.09
C THR A 43 -28.61 -3.51 -16.87
N VAL A 44 -29.27 -4.45 -16.19
CA VAL A 44 -30.15 -4.15 -15.05
C VAL A 44 -29.37 -4.08 -13.74
N GLU A 45 -28.36 -4.94 -13.58
CA GLU A 45 -27.56 -5.00 -12.34
C GLU A 45 -26.21 -4.29 -12.48
N TYR A 46 -25.98 -3.57 -13.59
CA TYR A 46 -24.72 -2.89 -13.90
C TYR A 46 -24.24 -2.01 -12.74
N ASP A 47 -25.08 -1.07 -12.30
CA ASP A 47 -24.74 -0.10 -11.26
C ASP A 47 -24.37 -0.81 -9.93
N ARG A 48 -25.09 -1.88 -9.60
CA ARG A 48 -24.86 -2.65 -8.36
C ARG A 48 -23.51 -3.37 -8.39
N TYR A 49 -23.15 -3.98 -9.52
CA TYR A 49 -21.86 -4.66 -9.64
C TYR A 49 -20.71 -3.68 -9.80
N GLN A 50 -20.93 -2.55 -10.48
CA GLN A 50 -19.95 -1.48 -10.58
C GLN A 50 -19.61 -0.91 -9.19
N GLN A 51 -20.61 -0.62 -8.35
CA GLN A 51 -20.36 -0.15 -6.98
C GLN A 51 -19.62 -1.19 -6.13
N LYS A 52 -19.96 -2.47 -6.23
CA LYS A 52 -19.22 -3.53 -5.54
C LYS A 52 -17.77 -3.63 -5.98
N VAL A 53 -17.51 -3.41 -7.27
CA VAL A 53 -16.13 -3.34 -7.78
C VAL A 53 -15.44 -2.13 -7.18
N ILE A 54 -16.02 -0.94 -7.25
CA ILE A 54 -15.48 0.30 -6.68
C ILE A 54 -15.15 0.11 -5.20
N ASP A 55 -16.09 -0.37 -4.37
CA ASP A 55 -15.85 -0.60 -2.94
C ASP A 55 -14.73 -1.62 -2.68
N GLN A 56 -14.54 -2.59 -3.58
CA GLN A 56 -13.51 -3.61 -3.45
C GLN A 56 -12.12 -3.12 -3.90
N ILE A 57 -12.07 -2.24 -4.90
CA ILE A 57 -10.80 -1.74 -5.43
C ILE A 57 -10.36 -0.47 -4.69
N THR A 58 -11.29 0.36 -4.24
CA THR A 58 -11.01 1.67 -3.65
C THR A 58 -10.56 1.56 -2.21
N THR A 59 -9.34 2.02 -1.95
CA THR A 59 -8.76 2.22 -0.63
C THR A 59 -8.70 3.71 -0.33
N GLN A 60 -9.31 4.13 0.78
CA GLN A 60 -9.15 5.49 1.29
C GLN A 60 -7.93 5.56 2.20
N THR A 61 -7.01 6.46 1.88
CA THR A 61 -5.86 6.77 2.74
C THR A 61 -6.01 8.20 3.26
N GLU A 62 -6.09 8.36 4.57
CA GLU A 62 -6.11 9.68 5.18
C GLU A 62 -4.73 10.32 5.11
N VAL A 63 -4.69 11.57 4.65
CA VAL A 63 -3.50 12.41 4.65
C VAL A 63 -3.63 13.40 5.79
N ALA A 64 -2.82 13.20 6.83
CA ALA A 64 -2.81 14.06 8.00
C ALA A 64 -2.52 15.51 7.60
N ALA A 65 -3.34 16.44 8.08
CA ALA A 65 -3.11 17.85 7.86
C ALA A 65 -1.89 18.34 8.64
N ASN A 66 -1.21 19.35 8.09
CA ASN A 66 -0.16 20.02 8.83
C ASN A 66 -0.79 20.86 9.97
N ARG A 67 -0.31 20.64 11.19
CA ARG A 67 -0.79 21.35 12.37
C ARG A 67 -0.44 22.85 12.31
N GLY A 68 -1.35 23.75 12.69
CA GLY A 68 -1.11 25.20 12.69
C GLY A 68 0.06 25.64 13.57
N GLY A 69 0.76 26.71 13.18
CA GLY A 69 1.83 27.31 13.97
C GLY A 69 1.29 28.22 15.09
N ILE A 70 2.01 28.27 16.22
CA ILE A 70 1.73 29.21 17.31
C ILE A 70 2.80 30.31 17.26
N TYR A 71 2.36 31.56 17.26
CA TYR A 71 3.22 32.74 17.16
C TYR A 71 2.97 33.69 18.31
N ASP A 72 3.99 34.48 18.67
CA ASP A 72 3.82 35.61 19.58
C ASP A 72 3.13 36.79 18.86
N ARG A 73 2.88 37.87 19.61
CA ARG A 73 2.25 39.09 19.09
C ARG A 73 3.04 39.80 17.98
N ASN A 74 4.33 39.50 17.85
CA ASN A 74 5.23 40.09 16.85
C ASN A 74 5.46 39.15 15.66
N GLY A 75 4.78 37.99 15.61
CA GLY A 75 4.94 36.99 14.56
C GLY A 75 6.13 36.04 14.75
N VAL A 76 6.75 36.01 15.93
CA VAL A 76 7.84 35.09 16.25
C VAL A 76 7.26 33.70 16.55
N ALA A 77 7.74 32.68 15.84
CA ALA A 77 7.28 31.30 16.01
C ALA A 77 7.64 30.75 17.41
N LEU A 78 6.63 30.27 18.12
CA LEU A 78 6.72 29.61 19.42
C LEU A 78 6.56 28.09 19.30
N ALA A 79 5.70 27.63 18.38
CA ALA A 79 5.56 26.24 18.00
C ALA A 79 5.29 26.13 16.49
N THR A 80 6.04 25.26 15.81
CA THR A 80 5.91 25.00 14.37
C THR A 80 6.06 23.52 14.10
N ASN A 81 5.79 23.07 12.88
CA ASN A 81 6.18 21.73 12.48
C ASN A 81 7.48 21.78 11.68
N ILE A 82 8.22 20.69 11.75
CA ILE A 82 9.36 20.40 10.89
C ILE A 82 9.12 19.08 10.19
N THR A 83 9.55 19.00 8.93
CA THR A 83 9.57 17.73 8.19
C THR A 83 10.60 16.82 8.82
N THR A 84 10.17 15.63 9.17
CA THR A 84 11.01 14.52 9.65
C THR A 84 10.68 13.28 8.85
N TYR A 85 11.44 12.21 9.02
CA TYR A 85 11.19 10.96 8.33
C TYR A 85 10.94 9.83 9.32
N ARG A 86 10.01 8.97 8.95
CA ARG A 86 9.86 7.64 9.51
C ARG A 86 10.59 6.68 8.59
N ILE A 87 11.58 5.98 9.15
CA ILE A 87 12.32 4.94 8.45
C ILE A 87 11.69 3.60 8.83
N PHE A 88 11.25 2.87 7.82
CA PHE A 88 10.60 1.57 8.01
C PHE A 88 11.09 0.57 6.96
N ILE A 89 10.95 -0.71 7.30
CA ILE A 89 11.34 -1.83 6.46
C ILE A 89 10.11 -2.64 6.09
N SER A 90 10.20 -3.37 4.98
CA SER A 90 9.23 -4.40 4.58
C SER A 90 9.83 -5.79 4.77
N PRO A 91 9.58 -6.46 5.92
CA PRO A 91 10.08 -7.81 6.19
C PRO A 91 9.67 -8.85 5.13
N SER A 92 8.44 -8.76 4.62
CA SER A 92 7.96 -9.65 3.56
C SER A 92 8.80 -9.50 2.28
N SER A 93 9.04 -8.25 1.86
CA SER A 93 9.85 -7.96 0.67
C SER A 93 11.31 -8.36 0.83
N ILE A 94 11.87 -8.25 2.04
CA ILE A 94 13.22 -8.74 2.36
C ILE A 94 13.28 -10.26 2.22
N SER A 95 12.30 -10.97 2.80
CA SER A 95 12.21 -12.44 2.72
C SER A 95 12.07 -12.93 1.28
N ASP A 96 11.22 -12.29 0.49
CA ASP A 96 10.99 -12.65 -0.91
C ASP A 96 12.26 -12.42 -1.76
N ALA A 97 12.92 -11.28 -1.59
CA ALA A 97 14.16 -10.95 -2.27
C ALA A 97 15.29 -11.93 -1.89
N GLN A 98 15.39 -12.30 -0.61
CA GLN A 98 16.38 -13.27 -0.15
C GLN A 98 16.13 -14.67 -0.72
N ALA A 99 14.86 -15.07 -0.87
CA ALA A 99 14.49 -16.33 -1.51
C ALA A 99 14.76 -16.33 -3.03
N GLU A 100 14.60 -15.19 -3.70
CA GLU A 100 14.96 -15.01 -5.12
C GLU A 100 16.47 -15.09 -5.34
N MET A 101 17.27 -14.37 -4.55
CA MET A 101 18.73 -14.41 -4.63
C MET A 101 19.28 -15.81 -4.39
N LYS A 102 18.76 -16.52 -3.37
CA LYS A 102 19.15 -17.93 -3.12
C LYS A 102 18.85 -18.85 -4.30
N ARG A 103 17.73 -18.64 -5.01
CA ARG A 103 17.40 -19.41 -6.23
C ARG A 103 18.35 -19.12 -7.38
N ASN A 104 18.87 -17.89 -7.46
CA ASN A 104 19.83 -17.46 -8.47
C ASN A 104 21.29 -17.84 -8.11
N GLY A 105 21.51 -18.52 -6.98
CA GLY A 105 22.84 -18.95 -6.52
C GLY A 105 23.60 -17.89 -5.72
N GLU A 106 22.98 -16.76 -5.41
CA GLU A 106 23.54 -15.70 -4.57
C GLU A 106 23.16 -15.95 -3.10
N ASN A 107 24.15 -16.11 -2.24
CA ASN A 107 23.95 -16.28 -0.79
C ASN A 107 24.30 -14.97 -0.05
N ILE A 108 23.43 -13.97 -0.20
CA ILE A 108 23.57 -12.67 0.45
C ILE A 108 22.63 -12.61 1.66
N ASP A 109 23.17 -12.18 2.81
CA ASP A 109 22.36 -11.87 3.99
C ASP A 109 21.83 -10.43 3.92
N LEU A 110 20.70 -10.27 3.24
CA LEU A 110 20.01 -8.97 3.14
C LEU A 110 19.59 -8.44 4.52
N GLY A 111 19.11 -9.32 5.40
CA GLY A 111 18.68 -8.93 6.75
C GLY A 111 19.84 -8.40 7.58
N GLY A 112 20.98 -9.08 7.56
CA GLY A 112 22.22 -8.63 8.19
C GLY A 112 22.71 -7.29 7.64
N MET A 113 22.76 -7.14 6.31
CA MET A 113 23.20 -5.91 5.65
C MET A 113 22.33 -4.70 6.02
N ILE A 114 21.00 -4.88 6.05
CA ILE A 114 20.06 -3.83 6.46
C ILE A 114 20.26 -3.50 7.94
N ALA A 115 20.42 -4.51 8.80
CA ALA A 115 20.63 -4.30 10.23
C ALA A 115 21.94 -3.55 10.51
N ASP A 116 23.03 -3.91 9.84
CA ASP A 116 24.33 -3.26 9.98
C ASP A 116 24.23 -1.77 9.58
N GLY A 117 23.78 -1.49 8.37
CA GLY A 117 23.69 -0.11 7.86
C GLY A 117 22.71 0.77 8.63
N LEU A 118 21.51 0.25 8.95
CA LEU A 118 20.54 1.04 9.70
C LEU A 118 20.91 1.21 11.17
N SER A 119 21.59 0.24 11.79
CA SER A 119 22.04 0.38 13.18
C SER A 119 23.03 1.53 13.37
N GLU A 120 23.99 1.66 12.44
CA GLU A 120 24.99 2.73 12.45
C GLU A 120 24.36 4.08 12.11
N LEU A 121 23.58 4.15 11.02
CA LEU A 121 23.00 5.42 10.54
C LEU A 121 21.91 5.97 11.46
N LEU A 122 21.16 5.10 12.13
CA LEU A 122 20.03 5.49 12.97
C LEU A 122 20.31 5.35 14.47
N GLU A 123 21.51 4.96 14.88
CA GLU A 123 21.87 4.74 16.29
C GLU A 123 20.86 3.81 17.01
N VAL A 124 20.41 2.75 16.32
CA VAL A 124 19.50 1.74 16.87
C VAL A 124 20.23 0.42 17.07
N SER A 125 19.78 -0.42 18.00
CA SER A 125 20.44 -1.72 18.19
C SER A 125 20.24 -2.62 16.97
N ARG A 126 21.34 -3.23 16.52
CA ARG A 126 21.34 -4.19 15.42
C ARG A 126 20.34 -5.33 15.65
N ASP A 127 20.30 -5.86 16.87
CA ASP A 127 19.41 -6.94 17.25
C ASP A 127 17.93 -6.55 17.12
N PHE A 128 17.59 -5.30 17.43
CA PHE A 128 16.23 -4.79 17.22
C PHE A 128 15.88 -4.81 15.73
N VAL A 129 16.76 -4.31 14.86
CA VAL A 129 16.49 -4.32 13.41
C VAL A 129 16.32 -5.75 12.90
N LEU A 130 17.17 -6.69 13.32
CA LEU A 130 17.03 -8.10 12.95
C LEU A 130 15.71 -8.73 13.42
N GLN A 131 15.25 -8.40 14.63
CA GLN A 131 13.96 -8.84 15.13
C GLN A 131 12.80 -8.28 14.29
N GLU A 132 12.91 -7.04 13.82
CA GLU A 132 11.91 -6.45 12.92
C GLU A 132 11.95 -7.09 11.53
N VAL A 133 13.13 -7.39 10.99
CA VAL A 133 13.31 -8.11 9.71
C VAL A 133 12.74 -9.53 9.77
N ALA A 134 12.86 -10.21 10.91
CA ALA A 134 12.34 -11.57 11.09
C ALA A 134 10.80 -11.65 11.05
N LYS A 135 10.09 -10.53 11.19
CA LYS A 135 8.62 -10.45 11.21
C LYS A 135 8.03 -10.46 9.80
N THR A 136 8.35 -11.49 9.00
CA THR A 136 8.00 -11.63 7.56
C THR A 136 6.51 -11.56 7.23
N ARG A 137 5.63 -11.74 8.22
CA ARG A 137 4.17 -11.58 8.07
C ARG A 137 3.73 -10.13 7.83
N TYR A 138 4.56 -9.15 8.20
CA TYR A 138 4.21 -7.72 8.12
C TYR A 138 4.82 -7.08 6.87
N LEU A 139 4.05 -6.18 6.24
CA LEU A 139 4.48 -5.36 5.10
C LEU A 139 5.25 -4.10 5.52
N ASP A 140 5.01 -3.60 6.73
CA ASP A 140 5.62 -2.38 7.26
C ASP A 140 5.99 -2.60 8.73
N ARG A 141 7.27 -2.42 9.05
CA ARG A 141 7.81 -2.36 10.42
C ARG A 141 8.69 -1.13 10.57
N THR A 142 8.36 -0.28 11.55
CA THR A 142 9.11 0.96 11.81
C THR A 142 10.42 0.67 12.52
N VAL A 143 11.52 1.20 11.99
CA VAL A 143 12.84 1.12 12.63
C VAL A 143 13.08 2.36 13.50
N LYS A 144 12.87 3.56 12.96
CA LYS A 144 13.02 4.82 13.70
C LYS A 144 12.01 5.86 13.21
N ARG A 145 11.49 6.66 14.14
CA ARG A 145 10.62 7.82 13.86
C ARG A 145 11.40 9.11 14.09
N ASN A 146 10.89 10.21 13.52
CA ASN A 146 11.38 11.57 13.74
C ASN A 146 12.86 11.75 13.34
N VAL A 147 13.27 11.11 12.25
CA VAL A 147 14.62 11.24 11.69
C VAL A 147 14.74 12.58 10.97
N SER A 148 15.86 13.29 11.14
CA SER A 148 16.11 14.57 10.48
C SER A 148 16.29 14.38 8.96
N GLU A 149 16.13 15.45 8.19
CA GLU A 149 16.38 15.44 6.74
C GLU A 149 17.82 14.99 6.42
N GLU A 150 18.81 15.47 7.17
CA GLU A 150 20.22 15.11 6.99
C GLU A 150 20.47 13.60 7.15
N THR A 151 19.94 12.99 8.21
CA THR A 151 20.05 11.54 8.40
C THR A 151 19.19 10.77 7.40
N ALA A 152 18.06 11.32 6.95
CA ALA A 152 17.26 10.72 5.90
C ALA A 152 18.01 10.69 4.54
N ASP A 153 18.79 11.72 4.23
CA ASP A 153 19.64 11.77 3.04
C ASP A 153 20.73 10.71 3.05
N THR A 154 21.41 10.50 4.19
CA THR A 154 22.42 9.44 4.31
C THR A 154 21.79 8.05 4.16
N VAL A 155 20.60 7.83 4.73
CA VAL A 155 19.84 6.59 4.53
C VAL A 155 19.41 6.41 3.08
N ARG A 156 18.97 7.47 2.38
CA ARG A 156 18.64 7.41 0.94
C ARG A 156 19.86 7.02 0.11
N ALA A 157 21.02 7.58 0.40
CA ALA A 157 22.27 7.23 -0.28
C ALA A 157 22.63 5.76 -0.06
N PHE A 158 22.55 5.27 1.18
CA PHE A 158 22.78 3.86 1.53
C PHE A 158 21.83 2.92 0.78
N ILE A 159 20.53 3.23 0.75
CA ILE A 159 19.53 2.42 0.03
C ILE A 159 19.86 2.33 -1.45
N LYS A 160 20.25 3.45 -2.07
CA LYS A 160 20.60 3.49 -3.49
C LYS A 160 21.86 2.71 -3.79
N GLU A 161 22.89 2.84 -2.94
CA GLU A 161 24.16 2.14 -3.08
C GLU A 161 23.99 0.61 -2.97
N LYS A 162 23.21 0.15 -1.99
CA LYS A 162 23.01 -1.28 -1.71
C LYS A 162 21.85 -1.92 -2.47
N GLY A 163 21.11 -1.17 -3.30
CA GLY A 163 19.99 -1.71 -4.07
C GLY A 163 18.78 -2.12 -3.21
N LEU A 164 18.52 -1.42 -2.10
CA LEU A 164 17.52 -1.80 -1.10
C LEU A 164 16.16 -1.08 -1.28
N GLN A 165 15.89 -0.49 -2.45
CA GLN A 165 14.73 0.39 -2.70
C GLN A 165 13.38 -0.29 -2.46
N ARG A 166 13.32 -1.63 -2.54
CA ARG A 166 12.09 -2.43 -2.32
C ARG A 166 11.95 -2.95 -0.89
N MET A 167 12.91 -2.65 -0.02
CA MET A 167 13.04 -3.26 1.31
C MET A 167 13.05 -2.21 2.43
N VAL A 168 13.68 -1.07 2.20
CA VAL A 168 13.78 0.03 3.16
C VAL A 168 13.12 1.26 2.55
N TYR A 169 12.26 1.91 3.32
CA TYR A 169 11.45 3.02 2.88
C TYR A 169 11.57 4.21 3.84
N LEU A 170 11.46 5.40 3.27
CA LEU A 170 11.39 6.65 4.01
C LEU A 170 10.04 7.27 3.76
N GLN A 171 9.26 7.47 4.83
CA GLN A 171 8.00 8.19 4.77
C GLN A 171 8.22 9.59 5.36
N PRO A 172 7.95 10.68 4.62
CA PRO A 172 7.93 12.01 5.20
C PRO A 172 6.81 12.10 6.24
N THR A 173 7.15 12.62 7.40
CA THR A 173 6.26 12.88 8.53
C THR A 173 6.46 14.30 9.05
N SER A 174 5.53 14.76 9.87
CA SER A 174 5.58 16.09 10.47
C SER A 174 5.76 15.94 11.98
N THR A 175 6.82 16.53 12.54
CA THR A 175 7.07 16.53 13.99
C THR A 175 6.92 17.94 14.54
N ARG A 176 6.32 18.08 15.73
CA ARG A 176 6.16 19.36 16.40
C ARG A 176 7.48 19.85 16.99
N TYR A 177 7.87 21.08 16.66
CA TYR A 177 9.10 21.73 17.06
C TYR A 177 8.85 23.03 17.81
N TYR A 178 9.56 23.22 18.92
CA TYR A 178 9.41 24.38 19.82
C TYR A 178 10.73 25.17 19.86
N PRO A 179 10.93 26.18 19.00
CA PRO A 179 12.23 26.86 18.83
C PRO A 179 12.77 27.50 20.11
N ARG A 180 11.87 27.92 21.01
CA ARG A 180 12.24 28.60 22.27
C ARG A 180 12.22 27.68 23.48
N SER A 181 12.05 26.36 23.28
CA SER A 181 12.11 25.26 24.25
C SER A 181 11.43 25.55 25.62
N THR A 182 12.13 26.25 26.52
CA THR A 182 11.66 26.53 27.89
C THR A 182 10.76 27.76 27.99
N LEU A 183 10.79 28.68 27.03
CA LEU A 183 9.99 29.89 27.08
C LEU A 183 8.50 29.54 27.03
N ALA A 184 7.79 29.87 28.12
CA ALA A 184 6.35 29.62 28.26
C ALA A 184 5.93 28.16 27.99
N SER A 185 6.82 27.19 28.22
CA SER A 185 6.55 25.77 27.94
C SER A 185 5.30 25.22 28.65
N HIS A 186 5.03 25.69 29.88
CA HIS A 186 3.82 25.34 30.62
C HIS A 186 2.55 25.96 30.01
N VAL A 187 2.66 27.14 29.41
CA VAL A 187 1.53 27.81 28.77
C VAL A 187 1.28 27.20 27.39
N ILE A 188 2.32 27.08 26.57
CA ILE A 188 2.25 26.50 25.22
C ILE A 188 1.82 25.02 25.29
N GLY A 189 2.45 24.26 26.19
CA GLY A 189 2.24 22.82 26.33
C GLY A 189 3.01 22.01 25.29
N PHE A 190 2.51 20.80 25.03
CA PHE A 190 3.16 19.84 24.12
C PHE A 190 2.13 18.94 23.42
N THR A 191 2.60 18.24 22.39
CA THR A 191 1.81 17.28 21.60
C THR A 191 2.26 15.84 21.86
N GLY A 192 1.37 14.88 21.60
CA GLY A 192 1.67 13.46 21.57
C GLY A 192 2.42 13.04 20.30
N SER A 193 2.74 11.74 20.23
CA SER A 193 3.36 11.11 19.06
C SER A 193 2.43 11.01 17.83
N ASP A 194 1.14 11.21 18.06
CA ASP A 194 0.06 11.29 17.08
C ASP A 194 -0.21 12.73 16.60
N GLY A 195 0.49 13.73 17.17
CA GLY A 195 0.27 15.14 16.86
C GLY A 195 -0.90 15.79 17.62
N THR A 196 -1.56 15.07 18.51
CA THR A 196 -2.65 15.61 19.35
C THR A 196 -2.06 16.51 20.44
N GLY A 197 -2.65 17.70 20.64
CA GLY A 197 -2.26 18.60 21.73
C GLY A 197 -2.68 18.03 23.08
N LEU A 198 -1.71 17.75 23.96
CA LEU A 198 -1.96 17.10 25.25
C LEU A 198 -2.06 18.08 26.41
N TYR A 199 -1.39 19.23 26.34
CA TYR A 199 -1.36 20.21 27.40
C TYR A 199 -1.35 21.66 26.89
N GLY A 200 -1.63 22.63 27.75
CA GLY A 200 -1.51 24.05 27.46
C GLY A 200 -2.36 24.54 26.27
N LEU A 201 -1.84 25.54 25.55
CA LEU A 201 -2.44 26.09 24.33
C LEU A 201 -2.55 25.05 23.21
N GLU A 202 -1.62 24.09 23.14
CA GLU A 202 -1.68 22.99 22.18
C GLU A 202 -2.96 22.16 22.36
N ASN A 203 -3.35 21.85 23.60
CA ASN A 203 -4.61 21.16 23.89
C ASN A 203 -5.82 22.08 23.68
N TYR A 204 -5.78 23.29 24.24
CA TYR A 204 -6.92 24.21 24.19
C TYR A 204 -7.32 24.57 22.75
N TYR A 205 -6.34 24.84 21.88
CA TYR A 205 -6.58 25.14 20.47
C TYR A 205 -6.43 23.90 19.58
N ASN A 206 -6.50 22.67 20.11
CA ASN A 206 -6.25 21.47 19.32
C ASN A 206 -7.15 21.37 18.08
N GLN A 207 -8.43 21.73 18.17
CA GLN A 207 -9.34 21.71 17.02
C GLN A 207 -8.94 22.71 15.93
N LEU A 208 -8.51 23.91 16.31
CA LEU A 208 -8.06 24.94 15.37
C LEU A 208 -6.69 24.58 14.76
N LEU A 209 -5.80 24.04 15.59
CA LEU A 209 -4.44 23.68 15.21
C LEU A 209 -4.39 22.40 14.39
N ALA A 210 -5.26 21.40 14.63
CA ALA A 210 -5.22 20.13 13.93
C ALA A 210 -5.48 20.25 12.42
N GLY A 211 -6.20 21.28 11.98
CA GLY A 211 -6.59 21.43 10.59
C GLY A 211 -7.61 20.36 10.16
N THR A 212 -7.72 20.14 8.86
CA THR A 212 -8.64 19.15 8.28
C THR A 212 -7.84 18.16 7.45
N ASN A 213 -7.84 16.89 7.86
CA ASN A 213 -7.16 15.83 7.12
C ASN A 213 -7.74 15.72 5.71
N GLY A 214 -6.86 15.68 4.72
CA GLY A 214 -7.24 15.36 3.35
C GLY A 214 -7.45 13.85 3.20
N ARG A 215 -8.03 13.45 2.07
CA ARG A 215 -8.16 12.03 1.70
C ARG A 215 -7.65 11.82 0.29
N ILE A 216 -6.88 10.74 0.12
CA ILE A 216 -6.55 10.22 -1.20
C ILE A 216 -7.34 8.93 -1.38
N ILE A 217 -8.14 8.90 -2.43
CA ILE A 217 -8.87 7.72 -2.87
C ILE A 217 -8.04 7.08 -3.97
N THR A 218 -7.42 5.93 -3.68
CA THR A 218 -6.70 5.14 -4.71
C THR A 218 -7.39 3.81 -4.87
N ALA A 219 -7.53 3.33 -6.10
CA ALA A 219 -7.87 1.95 -6.34
C ALA A 219 -6.64 1.06 -6.44
N ARG A 220 -6.81 -0.17 -5.98
CA ARG A 220 -5.77 -1.19 -5.94
C ARG A 220 -6.29 -2.48 -6.56
N ASP A 221 -5.41 -3.21 -7.20
CA ASP A 221 -5.69 -4.55 -7.69
C ASP A 221 -5.81 -5.56 -6.52
N ALA A 222 -6.21 -6.80 -6.81
CA ALA A 222 -6.31 -7.87 -5.81
C ALA A 222 -4.97 -8.26 -5.16
N ARG A 223 -3.84 -7.74 -5.66
CA ARG A 223 -2.48 -7.94 -5.14
C ARG A 223 -1.97 -6.71 -4.37
N GLY A 224 -2.78 -5.66 -4.25
CA GLY A 224 -2.45 -4.42 -3.54
C GLY A 224 -1.67 -3.39 -4.35
N ASN A 225 -1.45 -3.61 -5.65
CA ASN A 225 -0.78 -2.66 -6.54
C ASN A 225 -1.77 -1.55 -6.95
N GLU A 226 -1.29 -0.32 -7.04
CA GLU A 226 -2.05 0.80 -7.58
C GLU A 226 -2.34 0.54 -9.08
N MET A 227 -3.59 0.72 -9.50
CA MET A 227 -3.93 0.69 -10.94
C MET A 227 -3.89 2.12 -11.52
N PRO A 228 -3.80 2.28 -12.84
CA PRO A 228 -3.64 3.60 -13.47
C PRO A 228 -4.76 4.60 -13.08
N TYR A 229 -4.35 5.86 -12.97
CA TYR A 229 -4.99 7.10 -12.48
C TYR A 229 -6.49 7.40 -12.73
N GLU A 230 -7.29 6.50 -13.29
CA GLU A 230 -8.68 6.78 -13.69
C GLU A 230 -9.65 7.06 -12.51
N TYR A 231 -9.20 6.87 -11.26
CA TYR A 231 -10.05 6.97 -10.06
C TYR A 231 -9.39 7.71 -8.88
N GLU A 232 -8.28 8.44 -9.10
CA GLU A 232 -7.67 9.22 -8.02
C GLU A 232 -8.43 10.55 -7.82
N GLU A 233 -9.21 10.62 -6.73
CA GLU A 233 -9.89 11.84 -6.31
C GLU A 233 -9.23 12.38 -5.02
N TYR A 234 -8.80 13.65 -5.07
CA TYR A 234 -8.26 14.38 -3.93
C TYR A 234 -9.39 15.22 -3.32
N ILE A 235 -9.70 14.96 -2.05
CA ILE A 235 -10.74 15.68 -1.29
C ILE A 235 -10.12 16.32 -0.06
#